data_AF-A0A7Y2E6B4-F1
#
_entry.id   AF-A0A7Y2E6B4-F1
#
_cell.length_a   1.000
_cell.length_b   1.000
_cell.length_c   1.000
_cell.angle_alpha   90.00
_cell.angle_beta   90.00
_cell.angle_gamma   90.00
#
_symmetry.space_group_name_H-M   'P 1'
#
loop_
_entity.id
_entity.type
_entity.pdbx_description
1 polymer ?
#
loop_
_entity_poly.entity_id
_entity_poly.type
_entity_poly.pdbx_seq_one_letter_code
_entity_poly.pdbx_strand_id
1 'polypeptide(L)' 'MVSERNRQEFALEFFESLRTRTQAASGPPPLGLHLMMGPEAPIKIQNMVANIAPVEMVGRKA' A
#
# COMPACT_ATOMS: atom_id res chain seq x y z
N MET A 1 12.17 -4.90 -21.57
CA MET A 1 11.99 -4.01 -20.40
C MET A 1 12.39 -2.61 -20.84
N VAL A 2 11.54 -1.61 -20.62
CA VAL A 2 11.71 -0.25 -21.16
C VAL A 2 12.15 0.74 -20.08
N SER A 3 11.74 0.54 -18.83
CA SER A 3 12.24 1.31 -17.69
C SER A 3 11.93 0.63 -16.36
N GLU A 4 12.68 1.01 -15.33
CA GLU A 4 12.42 0.71 -13.93
C GLU A 4 12.15 2.01 -13.17
N ARG A 5 11.24 1.99 -12.21
CA ARG A 5 10.97 3.12 -11.31
C ARG A 5 10.91 2.65 -9.86
N ASN A 6 11.72 3.27 -9.02
CA ASN A 6 11.58 3.13 -7.58
C ASN A 6 10.27 3.80 -7.14
N ARG A 7 9.43 3.06 -6.39
CA ARG A 7 8.13 3.53 -5.88
C ARG A 7 8.05 3.58 -4.36
N GLN A 8 9.19 3.56 -3.67
CA GLN A 8 9.26 3.52 -2.22
C GLN A 8 8.57 4.72 -1.59
N GLU A 9 8.90 5.94 -2.01
CA GLU A 9 8.26 7.17 -1.52
C GLU A 9 6.76 7.17 -1.77
N PHE A 10 6.33 6.80 -2.98
CA PHE A 10 4.91 6.66 -3.32
C PHE A 10 4.18 5.70 -2.37
N ALA A 11 4.78 4.54 -2.07
CA ALA A 11 4.17 3.56 -1.19
C ALA A 11 4.05 4.06 0.25
N LEU A 12 5.10 4.72 0.76
CA LEU A 12 5.09 5.32 2.09
C LEU A 12 4.00 6.40 2.19
N GLU A 13 3.91 7.32 1.23
CA GLU A 13 2.87 8.35 1.19
C GLU A 13 1.46 7.73 1.11
N PHE A 14 1.30 6.68 0.31
CA PHE A 14 0.03 5.97 0.21
C PHE A 14 -0.40 5.40 1.57
N PHE A 15 0.49 4.68 2.26
CA PHE A 15 0.15 4.06 3.55
C PHE A 15 -0.04 5.10 4.66
N GLU A 16 0.71 6.20 4.67
CA GLU A 16 0.48 7.33 5.58
C GLU A 16 -0.88 8.00 5.35
N SER A 17 -1.25 8.23 4.09
CA SER A 17 -2.56 8.79 3.74
C SER A 17 -3.71 7.84 4.15
N LEU A 18 -3.49 6.53 4.04
CA LEU A 18 -4.47 5.50 4.40
C LEU A 18 -4.66 5.45 5.92
N ARG A 19 -3.56 5.51 6.68
CA ARG A 19 -3.56 5.59 8.14
C ARG A 19 -4.31 6.82 8.62
N THR A 20 -3.97 7.99 8.10
CA THR A 20 -4.60 9.27 8.46
C THR A 20 -6.10 9.25 8.22
N ARG A 21 -6.55 8.80 7.04
CA ARG A 21 -7.97 8.69 6.70
C ARG A 21 -8.73 7.73 7.60
N THR A 22 -8.09 6.62 7.97
CA THR A 22 -8.70 5.62 8.87
C THR A 22 -8.81 6.14 10.30
N GLN A 23 -7.82 6.90 10.77
CA GLN A 23 -7.83 7.54 12.10
C GLN A 23 -8.85 8.68 12.20
N ALA A 24 -9.05 9.44 11.12
CA ALA A 24 -10.02 10.54 11.07
C ALA A 24 -11.48 10.06 10.89
N ALA A 25 -11.67 8.84 10.38
CA ALA A 25 -12.99 8.24 10.27
C ALA A 25 -13.48 7.73 11.64
N SER A 26 -14.78 7.84 11.93
CA SER A 26 -15.42 7.33 13.16
C SER A 26 -15.49 5.78 13.24
N GLY A 27 -14.62 5.08 12.52
CA GLY A 27 -14.62 3.65 12.35
C GLY A 27 -13.92 3.22 11.06
N PRO A 28 -13.68 1.92 10.86
CA PRO A 28 -13.08 1.42 9.64
C PRO A 28 -13.97 1.78 8.43
N PRO A 29 -13.40 2.21 7.30
CA PRO A 29 -14.19 2.52 6.11
C PRO A 29 -15.03 1.29 5.69
N PRO A 30 -16.32 1.46 5.34
CA PRO A 30 -17.23 0.35 5.03
C PRO A 30 -16.77 -0.51 3.84
N LEU A 31 -15.88 0.01 3.01
CA LEU A 31 -15.12 -0.73 2.00
C LEU A 31 -13.64 -0.32 2.13
N GLY A 32 -12.89 -1.04 2.94
CA GLY A 32 -11.47 -0.76 3.19
C GLY A 32 -10.56 -1.95 2.93
N LEU A 33 -9.27 -1.67 2.73
CA LEU A 33 -8.22 -2.69 2.50
C LEU A 33 -8.21 -3.78 3.59
N HIS A 34 -8.59 -3.42 4.81
CA HIS A 34 -8.70 -4.32 5.96
C HIS A 34 -9.78 -5.40 5.77
N LEU A 35 -10.87 -5.14 5.05
CA LEU A 35 -11.90 -6.15 4.76
C LEU A 35 -11.37 -7.21 3.79
N MET A 36 -10.58 -6.80 2.79
CA MET A 36 -9.93 -7.72 1.87
C MET A 36 -8.80 -8.50 2.53
N MET A 37 -8.06 -7.86 3.45
CA MET A 37 -6.91 -8.47 4.12
C MET A 37 -7.30 -9.36 5.32
N GLY A 38 -8.54 -9.23 5.80
CA GLY A 38 -9.08 -9.99 6.93
C GLY A 38 -8.49 -9.55 8.28
N PRO A 39 -8.64 -10.38 9.32
CA PRO A 39 -8.21 -10.06 10.69
C PRO A 39 -6.73 -9.68 10.82
N GLU A 40 -5.88 -10.19 9.91
CA GLU A 40 -4.44 -9.95 9.91
C GLU A 40 -4.02 -8.67 9.16
N ALA A 41 -4.98 -7.84 8.76
CA ALA A 41 -4.68 -6.59 8.05
C ALA A 41 -3.60 -5.72 8.72
N PRO A 42 -3.58 -5.52 10.06
CA PRO A 42 -2.54 -4.71 10.70
C PRO A 42 -1.13 -5.29 10.50
N ILE A 43 -0.97 -6.60 10.65
CA ILE A 43 0.31 -7.31 10.50
C ILE A 43 0.77 -7.26 9.04
N LYS A 44 -0.16 -7.48 8.09
CA LYS A 44 0.14 -7.42 6.66
C LYS A 44 0.58 -6.02 6.24
N ILE A 45 -0.10 -4.98 6.72
CA ILE A 45 0.29 -3.59 6.46
C ILE A 45 1.67 -3.29 7.04
N GLN A 46 1.93 -3.69 8.29
CA GLN A 46 3.25 -3.52 8.91
C GLN A 46 4.36 -4.18 8.08
N ASN A 47 4.14 -5.42 7.64
CA ASN A 47 5.11 -6.16 6.82
C ASN A 47 5.36 -5.46 5.47
N MET A 48 4.31 -4.94 4.83
CA MET A 48 4.44 -4.20 3.57
C MET A 48 5.27 -2.92 3.75
N VAL A 49 5.04 -2.17 4.83
CA VAL A 49 5.80 -0.94 5.13
C VAL A 49 7.26 -1.24 5.47
N ALA A 50 7.52 -2.30 6.23
CA ALA A 50 8.87 -2.60 6.73
C ALA A 50 9.76 -3.33 5.73
N ASN A 51 9.20 -4.18 4.85
CA ASN A 51 9.99 -5.14 4.08
C ASN A 51 9.86 -5.03 2.56
N ILE A 52 8.87 -4.31 2.03
CA ILE A 52 8.71 -4.21 0.58
C ILE A 52 9.48 -2.99 0.08
N ALA A 53 10.38 -3.22 -0.89
CA ALA A 53 11.01 -2.20 -1.71
C ALA A 53 10.28 -2.15 -3.07
N PRO A 54 9.20 -1.36 -3.20
CA PRO A 54 8.34 -1.43 -4.37
C PRO A 54 9.06 -0.84 -5.58
N VAL A 55 9.21 -1.67 -6.61
CA VAL A 55 9.80 -1.33 -7.89
C VAL A 55 8.78 -1.61 -8.99
N GLU A 56 8.57 -0.63 -9.85
CA GLU A 56 7.70 -0.75 -11.03
C GLU A 56 8.54 -1.02 -12.27
N MET A 57 8.27 -2.14 -12.94
CA MET A 57 8.88 -2.50 -14.22
C MET A 57 7.91 -2.20 -15.36
N VAL A 58 8.33 -1.39 -16.33
CA VAL A 58 7.52 -1.04 -17.50
C VAL A 58 8.01 -1.84 -18.71
N GLY A 59 7.12 -2.67 -19.28
CA GLY A 59 7.33 -3.37 -20.54
C GLY A 59 6.49 -2.79 -21.67
N ARG A 60 6.95 -2.91 -22.92
CA ARG A 60 6.12 -2.73 -24.11
C ARG A 60 5.86 -4.10 -24.73
N LYS A 61 4.63 -4.31 -25.21
CA LYS A 61 4.29 -5.46 -26.05
C LYS A 61 5.03 -5.31 -27.38
N ALA A 62 5.64 -6.39 -27.86
CA ALA A 62 6.27 -6.46 -29.17
C ALA A 62 5.23 -6.38 -30.29
#